data_AF-A0A8I1B5T4-F1
#
_entry.id   AF-A0A8I1B5T4-F1
#
_cell.length_a   1.000
_cell.length_b   1.000
_cell.length_c   1.000
_cell.angle_alpha   90.00
_cell.angle_beta   90.00
_cell.angle_gamma   90.00
#
_symmetry.space_group_name_H-M   'P 1'
#
loop_
_entity.id
_entity.type
_entity.pdbx_description
1 polymer ?
#
loop_
_entity_poly.entity_id
_entity_poly.type
_entity_poly.pdbx_seq_one_letter_code
_entity_poly.pdbx_strand_id
1 'polypeptide(L)'
;IGRLVPEHDPVHKVTIIPRGRALGVTFFLPEGDAISASRQKLESQISTLYGGRLAEEIIYGVEHVSTGASNDIKVATNLARNMVTQWG
;
A
#
# COMPACT_ATOMS: atom_id res chain seq x y z
N ILE A 1 -0.99 -8.91 -0.64
CA ILE A 1 -0.80 -8.28 -1.97
C ILE A 1 0.67 -8.00 -2.24
N GLY A 2 1.38 -7.20 -1.44
CA GLY A 2 2.80 -6.84 -1.67
C GLY A 2 3.80 -7.99 -1.87
N ARG A 3 3.49 -9.23 -1.45
CA ARG A 3 4.30 -10.42 -1.75
C ARG A 3 4.05 -11.04 -3.13
N LEU A 4 2.87 -10.80 -3.71
CA LEU A 4 2.39 -11.45 -4.94
C LEU A 4 2.54 -10.58 -6.18
N VAL A 5 2.53 -9.26 -6.01
CA VAL A 5 2.64 -8.30 -7.12
C VAL A 5 4.09 -8.17 -7.60
N PRO A 6 4.32 -8.01 -8.92
CA PRO A 6 5.66 -7.92 -9.48
C PRO A 6 6.37 -6.62 -9.06
N GLU A 7 7.69 -6.65 -8.98
CA GLU A 7 8.56 -5.48 -8.70
C GLU A 7 8.22 -4.70 -7.41
N HIS A 8 7.48 -5.31 -6.48
CA HIS A 8 7.20 -4.72 -5.18
C HIS A 8 8.33 -5.06 -4.19
N ASP A 9 8.67 -4.10 -3.33
CA ASP A 9 9.67 -4.31 -2.30
C ASP A 9 9.23 -5.46 -1.36
N PRO A 10 10.16 -6.34 -0.94
CA PRO A 10 9.83 -7.50 -0.13
C PRO A 10 9.29 -7.10 1.24
N VAL A 11 8.37 -7.92 1.77
CA VAL A 11 7.84 -7.75 3.12
C VAL A 11 8.95 -8.04 4.13
N HIS A 12 9.33 -7.03 4.91
CA HIS A 12 10.31 -7.17 5.97
C HIS A 12 9.66 -7.58 7.30
N LYS A 13 8.54 -6.93 7.66
CA LYS A 13 7.87 -7.17 8.94
C LYS A 13 6.38 -6.81 8.87
N VAL A 14 5.54 -7.64 9.47
CA VAL A 14 4.11 -7.34 9.70
C VAL A 14 3.88 -7.28 11.21
N THR A 15 3.16 -6.25 11.67
CA THR A 15 2.79 -6.14 13.09
C THR A 15 1.39 -5.58 13.26
N ILE A 16 0.68 -6.10 14.25
CA ILE A 16 -0.61 -5.60 14.75
C ILE A 16 -0.47 -4.84 16.07
N ILE A 17 0.78 -4.59 16.49
CA ILE A 17 1.06 -3.84 17.71
C ILE A 17 0.94 -2.35 17.36
N PRO A 18 0.10 -1.57 18.07
CA PRO A 18 -0.11 -0.17 17.76
C PRO A 18 1.19 0.61 17.94
N ARG A 19 1.57 1.37 16.92
CA ARG A 19 2.79 2.19 16.87
C ARG A 19 2.42 3.57 16.35
N GLY A 20 2.42 4.57 17.24
CA GLY A 20 2.00 5.92 16.90
C GLY A 20 0.52 5.98 16.49
N ARG A 21 0.24 6.48 15.28
CA ARG A 21 -1.14 6.63 14.75
C ARG A 21 -1.63 5.39 13.99
N ALA A 22 -0.82 4.34 13.87
CA ALA A 22 -1.17 3.12 13.16
C ALA A 22 -1.44 1.98 14.16
N LEU A 23 -2.55 1.26 13.97
CA LEU A 23 -2.92 0.09 14.79
C LEU A 23 -2.27 -1.21 14.30
N GLY A 24 -1.75 -1.21 13.07
CA GLY A 24 -0.94 -2.26 12.50
C GLY A 24 -0.19 -1.71 11.28
N VAL A 25 1.00 -2.23 11.02
CA VAL A 25 1.86 -1.75 9.93
C VAL A 25 2.55 -2.92 9.25
N THR A 26 2.57 -2.89 7.92
CA THR A 26 3.44 -3.73 7.10
C THR A 26 4.63 -2.92 6.64
N PHE A 27 5.83 -3.38 6.95
CA PHE A 27 7.08 -2.76 6.54
C PHE A 27 7.61 -3.48 5.31
N PHE A 28 7.93 -2.70 4.28
CA PHE A 28 8.62 -3.14 3.09
C PHE A 28 10.03 -2.56 3.11
N LEU A 29 11.03 -3.39 2.81
CA LEU A 29 12.43 -2.97 2.78
C LEU A 29 12.96 -3.16 1.35
N PRO A 30 13.36 -2.08 0.66
CA PRO A 30 13.99 -2.20 -0.66
C PRO A 30 15.28 -3.02 -0.57
N GLU A 31 15.54 -3.87 -1.57
CA GLU A 31 16.76 -4.68 -1.64
C GLU A 31 18.02 -3.87 -2.00
N GLY A 32 17.83 -2.64 -2.50
CA GLY A 32 18.90 -1.70 -2.80
C GLY A 32 18.39 -0.27 -2.94
N ASP A 33 19.31 0.66 -3.15
CA ASP A 33 18.99 2.07 -3.34
C ASP A 33 18.33 2.29 -4.71
N ALA A 34 17.02 2.53 -4.70
CA ALA A 34 16.27 2.88 -5.90
C ALA A 34 16.19 4.40 -6.04
N ILE A 35 16.79 4.95 -7.09
CA ILE A 35 16.71 6.38 -7.43
C ILE A 35 15.42 6.69 -8.21
N SER A 36 14.95 5.73 -9.01
CA SER A 36 13.73 5.82 -9.82
C SER A 36 12.84 4.59 -9.63
N ALA A 37 11.57 4.72 -9.98
CA ALA A 37 10.60 3.63 -9.95
C ALA A 37 10.04 3.38 -11.35
N SER A 38 9.90 2.11 -11.73
CA SER A 38 9.19 1.71 -12.94
C SER A 38 7.68 1.96 -12.75
N ARG A 39 6.95 2.09 -13.87
CA ARG A 39 5.49 2.13 -13.84
C ARG A 39 4.90 0.91 -13.12
N GLN A 40 5.46 -0.28 -13.38
CA GLN A 40 5.01 -1.53 -12.75
C GLN A 40 5.19 -1.50 -11.23
N LYS A 41 6.34 -1.01 -10.72
CA LYS A 41 6.56 -0.84 -9.29
C LYS A 41 5.54 0.11 -8.66
N LEU A 42 5.23 1.22 -9.33
CA LEU A 42 4.23 2.19 -8.85
C LEU A 42 2.82 1.59 -8.82
N GLU A 43 2.41 0.86 -9.87
CA GLU A 43 1.12 0.15 -9.91
C GLU A 43 1.03 -0.94 -8.83
N SER A 44 2.13 -1.66 -8.58
CA SER A 44 2.24 -2.64 -7.49
C SER A 44 2.12 -1.98 -6.11
N GLN A 45 2.73 -0.82 -5.91
CA GLN A 45 2.60 -0.05 -4.67
C GLN A 45 1.15 0.40 -4.43
N ILE A 46 0.47 0.94 -5.47
CA ILE A 46 -0.95 1.30 -5.39
C ILE A 46 -1.79 0.07 -5.00
N SER A 47 -1.55 -1.07 -5.65
CA SER A 47 -2.28 -2.31 -5.38
C SER A 47 -2.12 -2.77 -3.92
N THR A 48 -0.92 -2.65 -3.36
CA THR A 48 -0.67 -3.00 -1.96
C THR A 48 -1.41 -2.07 -0.98
N LEU A 49 -1.48 -0.78 -1.26
CA LEU A 49 -2.15 0.21 -0.41
C LEU A 49 -3.65 -0.08 -0.26
N TYR A 50 -4.32 -0.55 -1.32
CA TYR A 50 -5.74 -0.95 -1.25
C TYR A 50 -5.97 -2.32 -0.60
N GLY A 51 -4.92 -3.08 -0.30
CA GLY A 51 -5.05 -4.46 0.19
C GLY A 51 -5.76 -4.57 1.54
N GLY A 52 -5.53 -3.62 2.46
CA GLY A 52 -6.22 -3.61 3.76
C GLY A 52 -7.72 -3.37 3.60
N ARG A 53 -8.08 -2.34 2.82
CA ARG A 53 -9.48 -1.98 2.52
C ARG A 53 -10.25 -3.14 1.89
N LEU A 54 -9.66 -3.78 0.88
CA LEU A 54 -10.28 -4.92 0.18
C LEU A 54 -10.39 -6.14 1.10
N ALA A 55 -9.39 -6.40 1.95
CA ALA A 55 -9.47 -7.50 2.91
C ALA A 55 -10.60 -7.28 3.92
N GLU A 56 -10.79 -6.07 4.43
CA GLU A 56 -11.93 -5.75 5.31
C GLU A 56 -13.26 -5.95 4.60
N GLU A 57 -13.39 -5.48 3.36
CA GLU A 57 -14.62 -5.61 2.57
C GLU A 57 -14.96 -7.08 2.27
N ILE A 58 -13.97 -7.91 1.93
CA ILE A 58 -14.18 -9.33 1.64
C ILE A 58 -14.60 -10.11 2.90
N ILE A 59 -14.02 -9.79 4.06
CA ILE A 59 -14.25 -10.54 5.30
C ILE A 59 -15.50 -10.06 6.05
N TYR A 60 -15.68 -8.74 6.14
CA TYR A 60 -16.75 -8.14 6.94
C TYR A 60 -17.93 -7.63 6.09
N GLY A 61 -17.77 -7.48 4.77
CA GLY A 61 -18.79 -6.93 3.88
C GLY A 61 -18.71 -5.40 3.74
N VAL A 62 -19.33 -4.89 2.66
CA VAL A 62 -19.27 -3.47 2.25
C VAL A 62 -19.79 -2.50 3.32
N GLU A 63 -20.83 -2.90 4.06
CA GLU A 63 -21.45 -2.08 5.11
C GLU A 63 -20.58 -1.96 6.37
N HIS A 64 -19.60 -2.84 6.55
CA HIS A 64 -18.79 -2.94 7.77
C HIS A 64 -17.36 -2.47 7.59
N VAL A 65 -17.04 -1.81 6.47
CA VAL A 65 -15.67 -1.37 6.24
C VAL A 65 -15.34 -0.11 7.04
N SER A 66 -14.19 -0.12 7.71
CA SER A 66 -13.81 0.93 8.65
C SER A 66 -13.20 2.17 7.98
N THR A 67 -12.97 3.21 8.78
CA THR A 67 -12.23 4.42 8.39
C THR A 67 -10.71 4.26 8.47
N GLY A 68 -10.20 3.09 8.88
CA GLY A 68 -8.78 2.82 9.09
C GLY A 68 -7.92 2.96 7.84
N ALA A 69 -8.48 2.64 6.66
CA ALA A 69 -7.79 2.72 5.37
C ALA A 69 -7.64 4.16 4.81
N SER A 70 -8.09 5.20 5.53
CA SER A 70 -8.08 6.59 5.06
C SER A 70 -6.69 7.09 4.65
N ASN A 71 -5.66 6.75 5.43
CA ASN A 71 -4.29 7.14 5.09
C ASN A 71 -3.78 6.43 3.83
N ASP A 72 -4.07 5.14 3.68
CA ASP A 72 -3.62 4.34 2.54
C ASP A 72 -4.26 4.85 1.24
N ILE A 73 -5.55 5.19 1.27
CA ILE A 73 -6.27 5.79 0.14
C ILE A 73 -5.65 7.15 -0.25
N LYS A 74 -5.30 7.97 0.75
CA LYS A 74 -4.66 9.28 0.51
C LYS A 74 -3.30 9.11 -0.16
N VAL A 75 -2.47 8.18 0.32
CA VAL A 75 -1.15 7.89 -0.29
C VAL A 75 -1.32 7.37 -1.71
N ALA A 76 -2.23 6.41 -1.93
CA ALA A 76 -2.50 5.84 -3.24
C ALA A 76 -2.98 6.91 -4.24
N THR A 77 -3.88 7.80 -3.81
CA THR A 77 -4.38 8.91 -4.62
C THR A 77 -3.27 9.87 -5.05
N ASN A 78 -2.38 10.22 -4.12
CA ASN A 78 -1.24 11.08 -4.42
C ASN A 78 -0.25 10.42 -5.38
N LEU A 79 0.01 9.12 -5.19
CA LEU A 79 0.88 8.34 -6.07
C LEU A 79 0.31 8.29 -7.49
N ALA A 80 -0.98 7.95 -7.63
CA ALA A 80 -1.66 7.93 -8.92
C ALA A 80 -1.68 9.31 -9.60
N ARG A 81 -1.90 10.39 -8.84
CA ARG A 81 -1.83 11.76 -9.36
C ARG A 81 -0.44 12.06 -9.91
N ASN A 82 0.62 11.76 -9.16
CA ASN A 82 1.99 12.03 -9.57
C ASN A 82 2.39 11.23 -10.83
N MET A 83 1.94 9.98 -10.93
CA MET A 83 2.13 9.18 -12.15
C MET A 83 1.62 9.95 -13.37
N VAL A 84 0.40 10.49 -13.31
CA VAL A 84 -0.21 11.19 -14.45
C VAL A 84 0.36 12.60 -14.65
N THR A 85 0.57 13.37 -13.58
CA THR A 85 0.86 14.80 -13.70
C THR A 85 2.35 15.15 -13.69
N GLN A 86 3.23 14.24 -13.24
CA GLN A 86 4.66 14.52 -13.09
C GLN A 86 5.55 13.55 -13.86
N TRP A 87 5.18 12.26 -13.95
CA TRP A 87 6.08 11.23 -14.48
C TRP A 87 5.71 10.69 -15.86
N GLY A 88 4.43 10.79 -16.26
CA GLY A 88 3.94 10.39 -17.58
C GLY A 88 3.77 8.88 -17.73
#